data_AF-A0AAV5Z1F9-F1
#
_entry.id   AF-A0AAV5Z1F9-F1
#
_cell.length_a   1.000
_cell.length_b   1.000
_cell.length_c   1.000
_cell.angle_alpha   90.00
_cell.angle_beta   90.00
_cell.angle_gamma   90.00
#
_symmetry.space_group_name_H-M   'P 1'
#
loop_
_entity.id
_entity.type
_entity.pdbx_description
1 polymer ?
#
loop_
_entity_poly.entity_id
_entity_poly.type
_entity_poly.pdbx_seq_one_letter_code
_entity_poly.pdbx_strand_id
1 'polypeptide(L)'
;MSANTTASAAPVPRVPQPLLVLLAALGIVAFLYGITQGQPLRTWMIYLINLLFWSSLAITGPAIAGMIQVTEGRWSPTIKRIALTTAGFLPVSFVLFLVLFAGRAVLYPWVSHPLPNKAVWLNVPFMSLRIGIGVLLLYWVAMRYTKAVFAADQAGIPAEVGNDRLMRLSSIMLILYVVVLSLWGFDLIMSLDPIWYSGLLGGYYVVS
;
A
#
# COMPACT_ATOMS: atom_id res chain seq x y z
N MET A 1 26.38 -1.20 -46.38
CA MET A 1 25.17 -2.04 -46.50
C MET A 1 24.95 -2.69 -45.15
N SER A 2 24.18 -2.04 -44.27
CA SER A 2 22.75 -2.34 -43.95
C SER A 2 22.58 -3.75 -43.36
N ALA A 3 22.06 -3.94 -42.15
CA ALA A 3 20.82 -3.34 -41.66
C ALA A 3 20.79 -3.23 -40.12
N ASN A 4 20.44 -2.05 -39.62
CA ASN A 4 19.81 -1.91 -38.31
C ASN A 4 18.37 -2.41 -38.46
N THR A 5 18.12 -3.66 -38.08
CA THR A 5 16.75 -4.16 -37.89
C THR A 5 16.18 -3.53 -36.62
N THR A 6 15.51 -2.39 -36.77
CA THR A 6 14.58 -1.88 -35.76
C THR A 6 13.40 -2.84 -35.69
N ALA A 7 13.50 -3.89 -34.88
CA ALA A 7 12.37 -4.71 -34.53
C ALA A 7 11.34 -3.82 -33.81
N SER A 8 10.31 -3.39 -34.54
CA SER A 8 9.16 -2.71 -33.96
C SER A 8 8.51 -3.68 -32.97
N ALA A 9 8.69 -3.44 -31.68
CA ALA A 9 8.02 -4.23 -30.64
C ALA A 9 6.51 -4.22 -30.92
N ALA A 10 5.91 -5.42 -30.98
CA ALA A 10 4.48 -5.55 -31.21
C ALA A 10 3.70 -4.78 -30.12
N PRO A 11 2.59 -4.11 -30.46
CA PRO A 11 1.80 -3.38 -29.49
C PRO A 11 1.31 -4.34 -28.39
N VAL A 12 1.67 -4.04 -27.14
CA VAL A 12 1.21 -4.82 -25.98
C VAL A 12 -0.32 -4.74 -25.92
N PRO A 13 -1.04 -5.89 -25.87
CA PRO A 13 -2.49 -5.89 -25.76
C PRO A 13 -2.91 -5.11 -24.51
N ARG A 14 -3.65 -4.01 -24.72
CA ARG A 14 -4.17 -3.18 -23.64
C ARG A 14 -5.52 -3.73 -23.21
N VAL A 15 -5.69 -4.03 -21.93
CA VAL A 15 -7.01 -4.27 -21.37
C VAL A 15 -7.84 -3.01 -21.61
N PRO A 16 -9.07 -3.12 -22.15
CA PRO A 16 -9.88 -1.94 -22.43
C PRO A 16 -10.20 -1.21 -21.12
N GLN A 17 -9.77 0.04 -21.03
CA GLN A 17 -10.08 0.94 -19.91
C GLN A 17 -11.56 0.96 -19.50
N PRO A 18 -12.56 0.95 -20.41
CA PRO A 18 -13.97 0.92 -20.00
C PRO A 18 -14.36 -0.36 -19.22
N LEU A 19 -13.74 -1.50 -19.52
CA LEU A 19 -14.00 -2.74 -18.77
C LEU A 19 -13.52 -2.63 -17.33
N LEU A 20 -12.33 -2.05 -17.11
CA LEU A 20 -11.80 -1.83 -15.76
C LEU A 20 -12.68 -0.87 -14.95
N VAL A 21 -13.18 0.18 -15.59
CA VAL A 21 -14.12 1.14 -14.97
C VAL A 21 -15.45 0.45 -14.62
N LEU A 22 -15.98 -0.38 -15.53
CA LEU A 22 -17.19 -1.16 -15.27
C LEU A 22 -17.03 -2.10 -14.07
N LEU A 23 -15.92 -2.83 -13.99
CA LEU A 23 -15.63 -3.73 -12.88
C LEU A 23 -15.49 -2.96 -11.55
N ALA A 24 -14.81 -1.81 -11.57
CA ALA A 24 -14.71 -0.95 -10.39
C ALA A 24 -16.09 -0.42 -9.95
N ALA A 25 -16.93 0.00 -10.90
CA ALA A 25 -18.29 0.46 -10.62
C ALA A 25 -19.15 -0.66 -10.02
N LEU A 26 -19.09 -1.88 -10.57
CA LEU A 26 -19.79 -3.04 -10.02
C LEU A 26 -19.34 -3.34 -8.59
N GLY A 27 -18.04 -3.24 -8.29
CA GLY A 27 -17.49 -3.38 -6.94
C GLY A 27 -18.06 -2.33 -5.96
N ILE A 28 -18.14 -1.07 -6.38
CA ILE A 28 -18.73 0.00 -5.57
C ILE A 28 -20.23 -0.27 -5.31
N VAL A 29 -20.98 -0.63 -6.36
CA VAL A 29 -22.41 -0.95 -6.23
C VAL A 29 -22.63 -2.14 -5.30
N ALA A 30 -21.82 -3.20 -5.42
CA ALA A 30 -21.90 -4.36 -4.55
C ALA A 30 -21.59 -4.01 -3.08
N PHE A 31 -20.60 -3.14 -2.84
CA PHE A 31 -20.26 -2.65 -1.50
C PHE A 31 -21.39 -1.82 -0.87
N LEU A 32 -21.94 -0.86 -1.63
CA LEU A 32 -23.06 -0.03 -1.17
C LEU A 32 -24.32 -0.87 -0.91
N TYR A 33 -24.59 -1.84 -1.79
CA TYR A 33 -25.67 -2.80 -1.60
C TYR A 33 -25.47 -3.63 -0.32
N GLY A 34 -24.26 -4.16 -0.08
CA GLY A 34 -23.95 -4.95 1.11
C GLY A 34 -24.12 -4.20 2.43
N ILE A 35 -23.80 -2.90 2.46
CA ILE A 35 -24.00 -2.06 3.66
C ILE A 35 -25.49 -1.83 3.93
N THR A 36 -26.30 -1.59 2.90
CA THR A 36 -27.72 -1.21 3.03
C THR A 36 -28.65 -2.40 3.32
N GLN A 37 -28.27 -3.62 2.92
CA GLN A 37 -29.12 -4.82 3.00
C GLN A 37 -28.94 -5.64 4.29
N GLY A 38 -28.42 -5.05 5.37
CA GLY A 38 -28.44 -5.65 6.70
C GLY A 38 -27.28 -6.57 7.07
N GLN A 39 -26.19 -6.64 6.28
CA GLN A 39 -24.94 -7.30 6.67
C GLN A 39 -23.73 -6.34 6.69
N PRO A 40 -23.81 -5.21 7.42
CA PRO A 40 -22.76 -4.18 7.40
C PRO A 40 -21.42 -4.73 7.92
N LEU A 41 -21.43 -5.52 9.00
CA LEU A 41 -20.21 -6.09 9.58
C LEU A 41 -19.43 -6.95 8.56
N ARG A 42 -20.12 -7.90 7.91
CA ARG A 42 -19.51 -8.76 6.90
C ARG A 42 -18.95 -7.94 5.73
N THR A 43 -19.70 -6.95 5.27
CA THR A 43 -19.30 -6.09 4.15
C THR A 43 -18.04 -5.30 4.48
N TRP A 44 -17.98 -4.69 5.68
CA TRP A 44 -16.80 -3.97 6.14
C TRP A 44 -15.59 -4.88 6.39
N MET A 45 -15.80 -6.11 6.86
CA MET A 45 -14.71 -7.09 7.02
C MET A 45 -14.11 -7.50 5.66
N ILE A 46 -14.96 -7.79 4.66
CA ILE A 46 -14.49 -8.09 3.30
C ILE A 46 -13.75 -6.89 2.72
N TYR A 47 -14.28 -5.68 2.93
CA TYR A 47 -13.62 -4.44 2.53
C TYR A 47 -12.24 -4.29 3.17
N LEU A 48 -12.13 -4.49 4.49
CA LEU A 48 -10.87 -4.40 5.23
C LEU A 48 -9.83 -5.39 4.69
N ILE A 49 -10.20 -6.65 4.49
CA ILE A 49 -9.30 -7.68 3.97
C ILE A 49 -8.78 -7.30 2.57
N ASN A 50 -9.69 -6.87 1.68
CA ASN A 50 -9.31 -6.44 0.33
C ASN A 50 -8.41 -5.20 0.37
N LEU A 51 -8.78 -4.19 1.17
CA LEU A 51 -7.99 -2.99 1.35
C LEU A 51 -6.57 -3.33 1.77
N LEU A 52 -6.42 -4.13 2.83
CA LEU A 52 -5.13 -4.57 3.35
C LEU A 52 -4.31 -5.34 2.32
N PHE A 53 -4.92 -6.32 1.65
CA PHE A 53 -4.26 -7.13 0.63
C PHE A 53 -3.71 -6.28 -0.53
N TRP A 54 -4.57 -5.48 -1.18
CA TRP A 54 -4.18 -4.70 -2.35
C TRP A 54 -3.24 -3.53 -2.00
N SER A 55 -3.41 -2.95 -0.81
CA SER A 55 -2.55 -1.85 -0.34
C SER A 55 -1.15 -2.31 0.01
N SER A 56 -1.02 -3.47 0.67
CA SER A 56 0.28 -4.08 0.97
C SER A 56 0.99 -4.49 -0.32
N LEU A 57 0.29 -5.16 -1.25
CA LEU A 57 0.84 -5.48 -2.56
C LEU A 57 1.36 -4.23 -3.30
N ALA A 58 0.61 -3.12 -3.23
CA ALA A 58 0.96 -1.88 -3.90
C ALA A 58 2.24 -1.24 -3.36
N ILE A 59 2.42 -1.22 -2.03
CA ILE A 59 3.59 -0.59 -1.39
C ILE A 59 4.83 -1.49 -1.36
N THR A 60 4.64 -2.81 -1.36
CA THR A 60 5.75 -3.79 -1.40
C THR A 60 6.55 -3.68 -2.69
N GLY A 61 5.95 -3.33 -3.84
CA GLY A 61 6.70 -3.11 -5.08
C GLY A 61 7.78 -2.03 -4.97
N PRO A 62 7.44 -0.78 -4.61
CA PRO A 62 8.42 0.25 -4.27
C PRO A 62 9.41 -0.19 -3.18
N ALA A 63 8.94 -0.88 -2.13
CA ALA A 63 9.82 -1.38 -1.07
C ALA A 63 10.90 -2.35 -1.61
N ILE A 64 10.53 -3.30 -2.48
CA ILE A 64 11.49 -4.20 -3.13
C ILE A 64 12.49 -3.42 -3.98
N ALA A 65 12.02 -2.47 -4.78
CA ALA A 65 12.92 -1.63 -5.57
C ALA A 65 13.89 -0.84 -4.67
N GLY A 66 13.40 -0.32 -3.54
CA GLY A 66 14.20 0.37 -2.53
C GLY A 66 15.23 -0.54 -1.85
N MET A 67 14.88 -1.79 -1.53
CA MET A 67 15.82 -2.76 -0.96
C MET A 67 16.96 -3.06 -1.93
N ILE A 68 16.65 -3.25 -3.21
CA ILE A 68 17.68 -3.49 -4.22
C ILE A 68 18.52 -2.22 -4.44
N GLN A 69 17.92 -1.02 -4.31
CA GLN A 69 18.67 0.24 -4.34
C GLN A 69 19.67 0.35 -3.19
N VAL A 70 19.27 0.02 -1.96
CA VAL A 70 20.13 0.13 -0.77
C VAL A 70 21.24 -0.91 -0.75
N THR A 71 20.98 -2.09 -1.31
CA THR A 71 22.00 -3.14 -1.47
C THR A 71 22.88 -2.96 -2.71
N GLU A 72 22.68 -1.87 -3.47
CA GLU A 72 23.37 -1.61 -4.75
C GLU A 72 23.29 -2.80 -5.74
N GLY A 73 22.19 -3.56 -5.69
CA GLY A 73 21.98 -4.75 -6.50
C GLY A 73 21.77 -4.40 -7.97
N ARG A 74 22.59 -5.01 -8.85
CA ARG A 74 22.64 -4.73 -10.31
C ARG A 74 21.97 -5.79 -11.18
N TRP A 75 21.53 -6.89 -10.59
CA TRP A 75 21.02 -8.06 -11.31
C TRP A 75 19.54 -7.92 -11.74
N SER A 76 18.85 -6.90 -11.23
CA SER A 76 17.38 -6.79 -11.29
C SER A 76 16.81 -5.48 -11.86
N PRO A 77 17.39 -4.80 -12.88
CA PRO A 77 16.78 -3.59 -13.46
C PRO A 77 15.32 -3.80 -13.91
N THR A 78 15.04 -4.92 -14.58
CA THR A 78 13.68 -5.26 -15.05
C THR A 78 12.71 -5.48 -13.89
N ILE A 79 13.16 -6.16 -12.84
CA ILE A 79 12.33 -6.45 -11.65
C ILE A 79 12.02 -5.14 -10.91
N LYS A 80 13.00 -4.25 -10.72
CA LYS A 80 12.78 -2.91 -10.14
C LYS A 80 11.70 -2.16 -10.92
N ARG A 81 11.78 -2.17 -12.26
CA ARG A 81 10.86 -1.43 -13.12
C ARG A 81 9.43 -1.95 -13.01
N ILE A 82 9.23 -3.27 -13.00
CA ILE A 82 7.91 -3.89 -12.80
C ILE A 82 7.39 -3.57 -11.40
N ALA A 83 8.23 -3.72 -10.37
CA ALA A 83 7.86 -3.46 -8.99
C ALA A 83 7.40 -2.01 -8.76
N LEU A 84 8.04 -1.03 -9.41
CA LEU A 84 7.65 0.38 -9.32
C LEU A 84 6.28 0.69 -9.93
N THR A 85 5.75 -0.15 -10.83
CA THR A 85 4.43 0.08 -11.44
C THR A 85 3.28 -0.06 -10.44
N THR A 86 3.46 -0.85 -9.38
CA THR A 86 2.42 -1.06 -8.35
C THR A 86 2.16 0.22 -7.55
N ALA A 87 3.12 1.16 -7.52
CA ALA A 87 2.96 2.48 -6.91
C ALA A 87 1.77 3.27 -7.46
N GLY A 88 1.32 2.97 -8.69
CA GLY A 88 0.17 3.60 -9.31
C GLY A 88 -1.13 3.44 -8.52
N PHE A 89 -1.26 2.39 -7.70
CA PHE A 89 -2.45 2.16 -6.87
C PHE A 89 -2.43 2.93 -5.53
N LEU A 90 -1.27 3.45 -5.09
CA LEU A 90 -1.14 4.10 -3.77
C LEU A 90 -2.12 5.27 -3.54
N PRO A 91 -2.37 6.17 -4.51
CA PRO A 91 -3.35 7.25 -4.30
C PRO A 91 -4.79 6.73 -4.13
N VAL A 92 -5.16 5.68 -4.86
CA VAL A 92 -6.49 5.05 -4.75
C VAL A 92 -6.62 4.36 -3.39
N SER A 93 -5.60 3.58 -3.00
CA SER A 93 -5.54 2.95 -1.69
C SER A 93 -5.66 3.97 -0.54
N PHE A 94 -5.00 5.12 -0.64
CA PHE A 94 -5.11 6.18 0.37
C PHE A 94 -6.56 6.65 0.55
N VAL A 95 -7.30 6.86 -0.54
CA VAL A 95 -8.73 7.21 -0.48
C VAL A 95 -9.54 6.08 0.16
N LEU A 96 -9.23 4.82 -0.16
CA LEU A 96 -9.90 3.67 0.45
C LEU A 96 -9.62 3.56 1.96
N PHE A 97 -8.42 3.92 2.43
CA PHE A 97 -8.15 4.05 3.87
C PHE A 97 -9.02 5.13 4.52
N LEU A 98 -9.29 6.25 3.84
CA LEU A 98 -10.20 7.27 4.35
C LEU A 98 -11.64 6.73 4.47
N VAL A 99 -12.10 5.97 3.48
CA VAL A 99 -13.42 5.32 3.49
C VAL A 99 -13.54 4.30 4.64
N LEU A 100 -12.46 3.59 4.98
CA LEU A 100 -12.44 2.63 6.09
C LEU A 100 -12.92 3.26 7.41
N PHE A 101 -12.58 4.53 7.66
CA PHE A 101 -12.97 5.21 8.90
C PHE A 101 -14.48 5.41 9.04
N ALA A 102 -15.26 5.34 7.96
CA ALA A 102 -16.72 5.35 8.03
C ALA A 102 -17.28 4.05 8.64
N GLY A 103 -16.59 2.92 8.46
CA GLY A 103 -16.97 1.61 8.99
C GLY A 103 -16.49 1.31 10.41
N ARG A 104 -15.72 2.21 11.04
CA ARG A 104 -15.00 1.94 12.29
C ARG A 104 -15.89 1.45 13.45
N ALA A 105 -17.08 2.04 13.62
CA ALA A 105 -17.99 1.68 14.71
C ALA A 105 -18.66 0.31 14.50
N VAL A 106 -18.69 -0.17 13.26
CA VAL A 106 -19.19 -1.50 12.92
C VAL A 106 -18.08 -2.53 13.07
N LEU A 107 -16.86 -2.21 12.60
CA LEU A 107 -15.72 -3.12 12.59
C LEU A 107 -15.14 -3.41 13.97
N TYR A 108 -15.03 -2.37 14.81
CA TYR A 108 -14.19 -2.41 16.00
C TYR A 108 -15.04 -2.37 17.27
N PRO A 109 -15.17 -3.50 18.00
CA PRO A 109 -16.01 -3.56 19.21
C PRO A 109 -15.62 -2.57 20.31
N TRP A 110 -14.33 -2.22 20.39
CA TRP A 110 -13.79 -1.28 21.37
C TRP A 110 -14.24 0.17 21.15
N VAL A 111 -14.86 0.49 19.99
CA VAL A 111 -15.43 1.82 19.74
C VAL A 111 -16.68 2.05 20.57
N SER A 112 -17.53 1.03 20.72
CA SER A 112 -18.72 1.08 21.58
C SER A 112 -18.44 0.62 23.00
N HIS A 113 -17.51 -0.33 23.18
CA HIS A 113 -17.15 -0.93 24.47
C HIS A 113 -15.66 -0.74 24.75
N PRO A 114 -15.22 0.48 25.13
CA PRO A 114 -13.81 0.78 25.31
C PRO A 114 -13.21 0.00 26.48
N LEU A 115 -11.95 -0.41 26.30
CA LEU A 115 -11.16 -1.13 27.31
C LEU A 115 -10.29 -0.13 28.09
N PRO A 116 -10.53 0.09 29.40
CA PRO A 116 -9.79 1.10 30.18
C PRO A 116 -8.28 0.90 30.10
N ASN A 117 -7.81 -0.36 30.18
CA ASN A 117 -6.39 -0.70 30.16
C ASN A 117 -5.71 -0.47 28.80
N LYS A 118 -6.47 -0.22 27.73
CA LYS A 118 -5.97 0.02 26.37
C LYS A 118 -6.41 1.36 25.78
N ALA A 119 -7.14 2.19 26.52
CA ALA A 119 -7.74 3.43 26.02
C ALA A 119 -6.71 4.45 25.48
N VAL A 120 -5.49 4.44 26.02
CA VAL A 120 -4.38 5.27 25.52
C VAL A 120 -4.02 4.91 24.08
N TRP A 121 -4.01 3.61 23.74
CA TRP A 121 -3.68 3.14 22.40
C TRP A 121 -4.89 3.02 21.48
N LEU A 122 -5.99 2.46 21.99
CA LEU A 122 -7.25 2.21 21.28
C LEU A 122 -8.27 3.31 21.61
N ASN A 123 -8.07 4.47 21.00
CA ASN A 123 -9.08 5.52 20.93
C ASN A 123 -9.20 6.01 19.49
N VAL A 124 -10.41 6.43 19.12
CA VAL A 124 -10.74 6.75 17.72
C VAL A 124 -9.85 7.86 17.15
N PRO A 125 -9.63 9.01 17.83
CA PRO A 125 -8.78 10.07 17.28
C PRO A 125 -7.34 9.63 17.07
N PHE A 126 -6.73 8.99 18.08
CA PHE A 126 -5.32 8.60 18.01
C PHE A 126 -5.09 7.50 16.98
N MET A 127 -5.93 6.47 16.95
CA MET A 127 -5.83 5.41 15.92
C MET A 127 -5.98 5.99 14.51
N SER A 128 -6.96 6.88 14.31
CA SER A 128 -7.19 7.49 12.99
C SER A 128 -6.01 8.34 12.54
N LEU A 129 -5.41 9.11 13.45
CA LEU A 129 -4.20 9.89 13.17
C LEU A 129 -3.00 9.00 12.88
N ARG A 130 -2.76 7.95 13.66
CA ARG A 130 -1.64 7.01 13.43
C ARG A 130 -1.73 6.36 12.06
N ILE A 131 -2.89 5.81 11.72
CA ILE A 131 -3.11 5.18 10.41
C ILE A 131 -3.00 6.24 9.31
N GLY A 132 -3.76 7.34 9.41
CA GLY A 132 -3.81 8.36 8.36
C GLY A 132 -2.44 8.98 8.07
N ILE A 133 -1.71 9.40 9.11
CA ILE A 133 -0.37 9.99 8.98
C ILE A 133 0.63 8.93 8.52
N GLY A 134 0.58 7.72 9.09
CA GLY A 134 1.47 6.61 8.71
C GLY A 134 1.35 6.27 7.22
N VAL A 135 0.13 6.05 6.73
CA VAL A 135 -0.14 5.78 5.31
C VAL A 135 0.26 6.97 4.45
N LEU A 136 -0.10 8.20 4.83
CA LEU A 136 0.24 9.40 4.08
C LEU A 136 1.76 9.54 3.90
N LEU A 137 2.53 9.44 4.99
CA LEU A 137 3.97 9.59 4.95
C LEU A 137 4.62 8.48 4.13
N LEU A 138 4.25 7.22 4.37
CA LEU A 138 4.79 6.08 3.63
C LEU A 138 4.51 6.22 2.13
N TYR A 139 3.27 6.50 1.76
CA TYR A 139 2.88 6.59 0.35
C TYR A 139 3.48 7.83 -0.33
N TRP A 140 3.58 8.95 0.40
CA TRP A 140 4.23 10.14 -0.11
C TRP A 140 5.71 9.89 -0.41
N VAL A 141 6.46 9.28 0.52
CA VAL A 141 7.87 8.94 0.30
C VAL A 141 8.00 7.93 -0.84
N ALA A 142 7.19 6.87 -0.87
CA ALA A 142 7.23 5.86 -1.93
C ALA A 142 6.95 6.44 -3.32
N MET A 143 5.99 7.37 -3.44
CA MET A 143 5.69 8.08 -4.68
C MET A 143 6.84 9.02 -5.08
N ARG A 144 7.48 9.70 -4.12
CA ARG A 144 8.65 10.56 -4.39
C ARG A 144 9.85 9.74 -4.84
N TYR A 145 10.08 8.59 -4.22
CA TYR A 145 11.09 7.61 -4.62
C TYR A 145 10.83 7.11 -6.04
N THR A 146 9.63 6.60 -6.30
CA THR A 146 9.22 6.06 -7.61
C THR A 146 9.39 7.09 -8.74
N LYS A 147 8.92 8.33 -8.51
CA LYS A 147 9.10 9.43 -9.47
C LYS A 147 10.57 9.77 -9.71
N ALA A 148 11.39 9.76 -8.66
CA ALA A 148 12.81 10.04 -8.78
C ALA A 148 13.55 8.94 -9.57
N VAL A 149 13.16 7.67 -9.40
CA VAL A 149 13.74 6.56 -10.19
C VAL A 149 13.40 6.71 -11.66
N PHE A 150 12.13 6.96 -12.01
CA PHE A 150 11.75 7.17 -13.41
C PHE A 150 12.39 8.40 -14.04
N ALA A 151 12.60 9.48 -13.27
CA ALA A 151 13.30 10.66 -13.75
C ALA A 151 14.79 10.39 -14.02
N ALA A 152 15.45 9.60 -13.17
CA ALA A 152 16.85 9.19 -13.38
C ALA A 152 17.00 8.31 -14.63
N ASP A 153 16.07 7.36 -14.83
CA ASP A 153 16.01 6.49 -16.00
C ASP A 153 15.86 7.29 -17.31
N GLN A 154 14.97 8.28 -17.33
CA GLN A 154 14.80 9.18 -18.49
C GLN A 154 16.03 10.05 -18.78
N ALA A 155 16.77 10.44 -17.74
CA ALA A 155 17.98 11.26 -17.87
C ALA A 155 19.22 10.43 -18.29
N GLY A 156 19.09 9.10 -18.44
CA GLY A 156 20.22 8.21 -18.72
C GLY A 156 21.24 8.13 -17.58
N ILE A 157 20.87 8.62 -16.39
CA ILE A 157 21.71 8.53 -15.19
C ILE A 157 21.52 7.12 -14.63
N PRO A 158 22.59 6.33 -14.46
CA PRO A 158 22.47 5.03 -13.81
C PRO A 158 21.86 5.23 -12.42
N ALA A 159 20.62 4.78 -12.23
CA ALA A 159 19.90 4.93 -10.96
C ALA A 159 20.65 4.26 -9.78
N GLU A 160 21.60 3.38 -10.09
CA GLU A 160 22.27 2.48 -9.16
C GLU A 160 23.61 3.01 -8.60
N VAL A 161 24.19 4.09 -9.15
CA VAL A 161 25.51 4.58 -8.71
C VAL A 161 25.43 6.04 -8.28
N GLY A 162 25.73 6.31 -7.01
CA GLY A 162 26.01 7.66 -6.50
C GLY A 162 24.81 8.62 -6.41
N ASN A 163 23.57 8.12 -6.50
CA ASN A 163 22.39 8.96 -6.30
C ASN A 163 21.98 9.00 -4.83
N ASP A 164 22.66 9.83 -4.05
CA ASP A 164 22.43 10.03 -2.61
C ASP A 164 20.97 10.30 -2.28
N ARG A 165 20.24 10.95 -3.18
CA ARG A 165 18.81 11.22 -3.03
C ARG A 165 17.99 9.94 -3.12
N LEU A 166 18.26 9.05 -4.08
CA LEU A 166 17.57 7.76 -4.18
C LEU A 166 17.91 6.88 -2.98
N MET A 167 19.17 6.85 -2.56
CA MET A 167 19.60 6.10 -1.37
C MET A 167 18.84 6.57 -0.12
N ARG A 168 18.82 7.89 0.13
CA ARG A 168 18.10 8.49 1.25
C ARG A 168 16.61 8.19 1.21
N LEU A 169 15.97 8.35 0.05
CA LEU A 169 14.53 8.08 -0.09
C LEU A 169 14.21 6.60 0.13
N SER A 170 15.02 5.68 -0.41
CA SER A 170 14.87 4.25 -0.17
C SER A 170 14.98 3.90 1.30
N SER A 171 16.04 4.36 1.98
CA SER A 171 16.23 4.05 3.41
C SER A 171 15.08 4.58 4.27
N ILE A 172 14.65 5.83 4.06
CA ILE A 172 13.51 6.41 4.78
C ILE A 172 12.24 5.61 4.51
N MET A 173 11.97 5.28 3.23
CA MET A 173 10.80 4.50 2.85
C MET A 173 10.79 3.12 3.49
N LEU A 174 11.92 2.41 3.55
CA LEU A 174 12.00 1.07 4.14
C LEU A 174 11.76 1.10 5.66
N ILE A 175 12.29 2.11 6.35
CA ILE A 175 12.00 2.30 7.78
C ILE A 175 10.50 2.56 7.98
N LEU A 176 9.92 3.46 7.18
CA LEU A 176 8.48 3.73 7.22
C LEU A 176 7.65 2.50 6.88
N TYR A 177 8.07 1.70 5.91
CA TYR A 177 7.39 0.47 5.50
C TYR A 177 7.27 -0.49 6.68
N VAL A 178 8.39 -0.80 7.36
CA VAL A 178 8.39 -1.72 8.51
C VAL A 178 7.51 -1.20 9.64
N VAL A 179 7.61 0.09 9.99
CA VAL A 179 6.83 0.69 11.08
C VAL A 179 5.34 0.71 10.75
N VAL A 180 4.96 1.21 9.58
CA VAL A 180 3.55 1.41 9.21
C VAL A 180 2.84 0.08 8.98
N LEU A 181 3.46 -0.90 8.32
CA LEU A 181 2.84 -2.22 8.14
C LEU A 181 2.71 -2.95 9.49
N SER A 182 3.68 -2.81 10.39
CA SER A 182 3.54 -3.35 11.75
C SER A 182 2.35 -2.72 12.48
N LEU A 183 2.19 -1.39 12.34
CA LEU A 183 1.03 -0.67 12.89
C LEU A 183 -0.28 -1.09 12.22
N TRP A 184 -0.32 -1.44 10.93
CA TRP A 184 -1.52 -2.00 10.31
C TRP A 184 -1.88 -3.35 10.94
N GLY A 185 -0.91 -4.22 11.18
CA GLY A 185 -1.14 -5.46 11.92
C GLY A 185 -1.78 -5.22 13.29
N PHE A 186 -1.26 -4.27 14.07
CA PHE A 186 -1.77 -3.97 15.40
C PHE A 186 -3.10 -3.20 15.41
N ASP A 187 -3.22 -2.13 14.60
CA ASP A 187 -4.36 -1.23 14.63
C ASP A 187 -5.54 -1.75 13.80
N LEU A 188 -5.29 -2.45 12.70
CA LEU A 188 -6.36 -2.84 11.76
C LEU A 188 -6.78 -4.31 11.91
N ILE A 189 -5.87 -5.20 12.29
CA ILE A 189 -6.15 -6.63 12.44
C ILE A 189 -6.34 -7.00 13.91
N MET A 190 -5.31 -6.79 14.75
CA MET A 190 -5.35 -7.21 16.16
C MET A 190 -6.46 -6.51 16.93
N SER A 191 -6.78 -5.25 16.60
CA SER A 191 -7.82 -4.50 17.30
C SER A 191 -9.26 -4.98 17.00
N LEU A 192 -9.47 -5.86 16.01
CA LEU A 192 -10.77 -6.52 15.78
C LEU A 192 -11.15 -7.41 16.97
N ASP A 193 -10.15 -8.03 17.60
CA ASP A 193 -10.29 -8.74 18.88
C ASP A 193 -9.36 -8.10 19.92
N PRO A 194 -9.82 -7.07 20.64
CA PRO A 194 -8.96 -6.24 21.45
C PRO A 194 -8.47 -6.91 22.75
N ILE A 195 -8.96 -8.10 23.11
CA ILE A 195 -8.43 -8.88 24.24
C ILE A 195 -7.22 -9.73 23.82
N TRP A 196 -7.13 -10.12 22.55
CA TRP A 196 -6.01 -10.87 22.01
C TRP A 196 -4.77 -9.97 21.78
N TYR A 197 -3.57 -10.57 21.86
CA TYR A 197 -2.31 -9.87 21.64
C TYR A 197 -1.25 -10.78 21.02
N SER A 198 -0.46 -10.22 20.09
CA SER A 198 0.70 -10.88 19.51
C SER A 198 1.76 -9.86 19.09
N GLY A 199 2.94 -9.92 19.70
CA GLY A 199 4.06 -9.05 19.33
C GLY A 199 4.64 -9.37 17.94
N LEU A 200 4.46 -10.60 17.47
CA LEU A 200 4.98 -11.04 16.17
C LEU A 200 4.08 -10.66 15.00
N LEU A 201 2.82 -10.30 15.25
CA LEU A 201 1.86 -10.00 14.19
C LEU A 201 2.35 -8.86 13.27
N GLY A 202 2.99 -7.84 13.84
CA GLY A 202 3.54 -6.73 13.05
C GLY A 202 4.61 -7.20 12.07
N GLY A 203 5.57 -7.99 12.55
CA GLY A 203 6.63 -8.57 11.71
C GLY A 203 6.09 -9.55 10.67
N TYR A 204 5.10 -10.38 11.03
CA TYR A 204 4.42 -11.28 10.10
C TYR A 204 3.78 -10.50 8.94
N TYR A 205 3.15 -9.37 9.25
CA TYR A 205 2.49 -8.53 8.25
C TYR A 205 3.49 -7.82 7.32
N VAL A 206 4.69 -7.48 7.81
CA VAL A 206 5.76 -6.87 7.00
C VAL A 206 6.35 -7.83 5.96
N VAL A 207 6.40 -9.12 6.29
CA VAL A 207 7.02 -10.17 5.47
C VAL A 207 6.05 -10.81 4.47
N SER A 208 4.75 -10.75 4.75
CA SER A 208 3.69 -11.35 3.92
C SER A 208 3.34 -10.48 2.71
#